data_AF-A0A7S4IY58-F1
#
_entry.id   AF-A0A7S4IY58-F1
#
_cell.length_a   1.000
_cell.length_b   1.000
_cell.length_c   1.000
_cell.angle_alpha   90.00
_cell.angle_beta   90.00
_cell.angle_gamma   90.00
#
_symmetry.space_group_name_H-M   'P 1'
#
loop_
_entity.id
_entity.type
_entity.pdbx_description
1 polymer ?
#
loop_
_entity_poly.entity_id
_entity_poly.type
_entity_poly.pdbx_seq_one_letter_code
_entity_poly.pdbx_strand_id
1 'polypeptide(L)'
;MSATAAFIAFLQCEAKLAEDRAKALRTTAFIIEAKERKKRRLVSRPKKHTAFTLFVQENFEQIKNSAESASLESKDIIAIVAKQWAEMGLEEKQAWKERAASIKDADPNISQELIDIYVDYVDDPGEENARPKKKVAKKSVKA
;
A
#
# COMPACT_ATOMS: atom_id res chain seq x y z
N MET A 1 49.67 -30.87 -8.03
CA MET A 1 48.56 -30.28 -8.83
C MET A 1 49.19 -29.36 -9.89
N SER A 2 48.72 -29.44 -11.14
CA SER A 2 49.25 -28.63 -12.25
C SER A 2 48.74 -27.18 -12.20
N ALA A 3 49.56 -26.21 -12.58
CA ALA A 3 49.16 -24.79 -12.70
C ALA A 3 47.92 -24.60 -13.60
N THR A 4 47.76 -25.44 -14.62
CA THR A 4 46.58 -25.42 -15.51
C THR A 4 45.28 -25.74 -14.78
N ALA A 5 45.31 -26.66 -13.80
CA ALA A 5 44.13 -27.02 -13.03
C ALA A 5 43.66 -25.88 -12.11
N ALA A 6 44.59 -25.12 -11.53
CA ALA A 6 44.28 -23.97 -10.69
C ALA A 6 43.63 -22.83 -11.49
N PHE A 7 44.13 -22.55 -12.70
CA PHE A 7 43.56 -21.53 -13.57
C PHE A 7 42.13 -21.89 -14.03
N ILE A 8 41.88 -23.15 -14.40
CA ILE A 8 40.53 -23.62 -14.76
C ILE A 8 39.56 -23.46 -13.58
N ALA A 9 39.97 -23.85 -12.37
CA ALA A 9 39.14 -23.70 -11.17
C ALA A 9 38.82 -22.23 -10.86
N PHE A 10 39.79 -21.34 -11.05
CA PHE A 10 39.57 -19.90 -10.90
C PHE A 10 38.51 -19.38 -11.89
N LEU A 11 38.63 -19.71 -13.18
CA LEU A 11 37.65 -19.30 -14.19
C LEU A 11 36.24 -19.84 -13.90
N GLN A 12 36.13 -21.08 -13.43
CA GLN A 12 34.84 -21.66 -13.03
C GLN A 12 34.24 -20.93 -11.81
N CYS A 13 35.08 -20.53 -10.85
CA CYS A 13 34.65 -19.75 -9.69
C CYS A 13 34.14 -18.36 -10.12
N GLU A 14 34.87 -17.66 -11.00
CA GLU A 14 34.44 -16.37 -11.53
C GLU A 14 33.14 -16.48 -12.34
N ALA A 15 33.02 -17.51 -13.19
CA ALA A 15 31.81 -17.75 -13.97
C ALA A 15 30.59 -17.94 -13.05
N LYS A 16 30.72 -18.76 -12.00
CA LYS A 16 29.65 -18.96 -11.01
C LYS A 16 29.30 -17.68 -10.27
N LEU A 17 30.31 -16.89 -9.87
CA LEU A 17 30.09 -15.60 -9.21
C LEU A 17 29.36 -14.60 -10.13
N ALA A 18 29.69 -14.60 -11.42
CA ALA A 18 29.01 -13.77 -12.41
C ALA A 18 27.54 -14.20 -12.60
N GLU A 19 27.25 -15.50 -12.65
CA GLU A 19 25.89 -16.02 -12.71
C GLU A 19 25.05 -15.64 -11.50
N ASP A 20 25.61 -15.76 -10.29
CA ASP A 20 24.90 -15.43 -9.05
C ASP A 20 24.61 -13.93 -8.97
N ARG A 21 25.55 -13.07 -9.39
CA ARG A 21 25.32 -11.63 -9.54
C ARG A 21 24.23 -11.32 -10.57
N ALA A 22 24.26 -11.98 -11.73
CA ALA A 22 23.24 -11.79 -12.76
C ALA A 22 21.85 -12.21 -12.26
N LYS A 23 21.74 -13.30 -11.51
CA LYS A 23 20.48 -13.73 -10.86
C LYS A 23 19.99 -12.68 -9.87
N ALA A 24 20.86 -12.15 -9.02
CA ALA A 24 20.52 -11.09 -8.07
C ALA A 24 20.04 -9.80 -8.76
N LEU A 25 20.66 -9.43 -9.88
CA LEU A 25 20.21 -8.27 -10.67
C LEU A 25 18.84 -8.50 -11.31
N ARG A 26 18.56 -9.71 -11.82
CA ARG A 26 17.24 -10.05 -12.37
C ARG A 26 16.15 -10.03 -11.31
N THR A 27 16.40 -10.57 -10.12
CA THR A 27 15.41 -10.57 -9.03
C THR A 27 15.14 -9.17 -8.52
N THR A 28 16.18 -8.34 -8.34
CA THR A 28 15.99 -6.94 -7.94
C THR A 28 15.25 -6.13 -9.00
N ALA A 29 15.58 -6.31 -10.29
CA ALA A 29 14.84 -5.68 -11.38
C ALA A 29 13.36 -6.07 -11.39
N PHE A 30 13.04 -7.36 -11.20
CA PHE A 30 11.67 -7.84 -11.09
C PHE A 30 10.91 -7.23 -9.91
N ILE A 31 11.55 -7.13 -8.74
CA ILE A 31 10.95 -6.51 -7.55
C ILE A 31 10.66 -5.02 -7.80
N ILE A 32 11.59 -4.30 -8.42
CA ILE A 32 11.41 -2.87 -8.76
C ILE A 32 10.25 -2.72 -9.74
N GLU A 33 10.21 -3.52 -10.80
CA GLU A 33 9.14 -3.48 -11.79
C GLU A 33 7.78 -3.82 -11.17
N ALA A 34 7.71 -4.84 -10.31
CA ALA A 34 6.48 -5.19 -9.61
C ALA A 34 5.98 -4.05 -8.70
N LYS A 35 6.91 -3.32 -8.04
CA LYS A 35 6.57 -2.13 -7.24
C LYS A 35 6.07 -0.99 -8.12
N GLU A 36 6.71 -0.73 -9.25
CA GLU A 36 6.28 0.30 -10.20
C GLU A 36 4.93 -0.02 -10.85
N ARG A 37 4.69 -1.28 -11.24
CA ARG A 37 3.37 -1.74 -11.72
C ARG A 37 2.29 -1.52 -10.67
N LYS A 38 2.55 -1.84 -9.39
CA LYS A 38 1.61 -1.56 -8.28
C LYS A 38 1.36 -0.06 -8.11
N LYS A 39 2.41 0.77 -8.19
CA LYS A 39 2.29 2.23 -8.09
C LYS A 39 1.43 2.80 -9.23
N ARG A 40 1.63 2.35 -10.48
CA ARG A 40 0.81 2.77 -11.64
C ARG A 40 -0.67 2.41 -11.47
N ARG A 41 -0.97 1.21 -10.97
CA ARG A 41 -2.35 0.79 -10.66
C ARG A 41 -2.99 1.67 -9.58
N LEU A 42 -2.23 2.11 -8.57
CA LEU A 42 -2.74 2.97 -7.50
C LEU A 42 -2.99 4.41 -7.96
N VAL A 43 -2.18 4.93 -8.88
CA VAL A 43 -2.35 6.29 -9.43
C VAL A 43 -3.62 6.39 -10.28
N SER A 44 -3.96 5.33 -11.02
CA SER A 44 -5.15 5.32 -11.87
C SER A 44 -6.46 5.14 -11.10
N ARG A 45 -6.41 4.70 -9.84
CA ARG A 45 -7.63 4.41 -9.09
C ARG A 45 -8.15 5.71 -8.44
N PRO A 46 -9.35 6.17 -8.81
CA PRO A 46 -9.95 7.32 -8.16
C PRO A 46 -10.11 7.05 -6.65
N LYS A 47 -9.72 8.04 -5.86
CA LYS A 47 -9.79 7.94 -4.39
C LYS A 47 -11.26 8.02 -3.99
N LYS A 48 -11.74 6.99 -3.29
CA LYS A 48 -13.11 6.99 -2.75
C LYS A 48 -13.19 7.99 -1.61
N HIS A 49 -13.96 9.05 -1.79
CA HIS A 49 -14.24 10.01 -0.74
C HIS A 49 -15.26 9.39 0.25
N THR A 50 -14.83 9.24 1.50
CA THR A 50 -15.74 8.97 2.62
C THR A 50 -16.30 10.29 3.18
N ALA A 51 -17.36 10.20 3.96
CA ALA A 51 -17.95 11.34 4.68
C ALA A 51 -16.88 12.15 5.44
N PHE A 52 -16.00 11.43 6.16
CA PHE A 52 -14.91 12.05 6.90
C PHE A 52 -13.89 12.75 5.99
N THR A 53 -13.52 12.16 4.86
CA THR A 53 -12.54 12.79 3.96
C THR A 53 -13.09 14.07 3.32
N LEU A 54 -14.38 14.12 2.98
CA LEU A 54 -15.01 15.34 2.46
C LEU A 54 -15.05 16.42 3.55
N PHE A 55 -15.47 16.04 4.76
CA PHE A 55 -15.46 16.93 5.90
C PHE A 55 -14.06 17.52 6.15
N VAL A 56 -13.02 16.68 6.12
CA VAL A 56 -11.63 17.14 6.28
C VAL A 56 -11.24 18.10 5.16
N GLN A 57 -11.55 17.80 3.90
CA GLN A 57 -11.20 18.69 2.79
C GLN A 57 -11.81 20.09 2.93
N GLU A 58 -13.11 20.16 3.26
CA GLU A 58 -13.81 21.44 3.40
C GLU A 58 -13.35 22.22 4.64
N ASN A 59 -13.20 21.55 5.79
CA ASN A 59 -12.87 22.23 7.05
C ASN A 59 -11.37 22.51 7.19
N PHE A 60 -10.51 21.71 6.57
CA PHE A 60 -9.07 21.94 6.60
C PHE A 60 -8.70 23.26 5.95
N GLU A 61 -9.29 23.59 4.79
CA GLU A 61 -9.04 24.86 4.11
C GLU A 61 -9.58 26.06 4.91
N GLN A 62 -10.77 25.91 5.50
CA GLN A 62 -11.36 26.94 6.36
C GLN A 62 -10.49 27.23 7.58
N ILE A 63 -10.04 26.19 8.28
CA ILE A 63 -9.17 26.35 9.44
C ILE A 63 -7.85 26.92 8.99
N LYS A 64 -7.17 26.33 8.00
CA LYS A 64 -5.86 26.80 7.51
C LYS A 64 -5.83 28.27 7.09
N ASN A 65 -6.95 28.79 6.55
CA ASN A 65 -7.08 30.19 6.16
C ASN A 65 -7.42 31.13 7.34
N SER A 66 -7.71 30.60 8.52
CA SER A 66 -7.91 31.42 9.72
C SER A 66 -6.57 31.98 10.22
N ALA A 67 -6.58 33.26 10.62
CA ALA A 67 -5.37 33.96 11.04
C ALA A 67 -4.67 33.30 12.26
N GLU A 68 -5.45 32.63 13.11
CA GLU A 68 -4.95 31.93 14.31
C GLU A 68 -4.22 30.62 13.97
N SER A 69 -4.56 29.96 12.87
CA SER A 69 -3.99 28.66 12.51
C SER A 69 -2.94 28.73 11.40
N ALA A 70 -2.70 29.90 10.80
CA ALA A 70 -1.70 30.10 9.75
C ALA A 70 -0.28 29.71 10.20
N SER A 71 -0.02 29.72 11.51
CA SER A 71 1.27 29.29 12.09
C SER A 71 1.31 27.81 12.48
N LEU A 72 0.20 27.08 12.45
CA LEU A 72 0.13 25.70 12.92
C LEU A 72 0.61 24.72 11.84
N GLU A 73 1.25 23.63 12.27
CA GLU A 73 1.62 22.56 11.34
C GLU A 73 0.34 21.88 10.82
N SER A 74 0.34 21.44 9.56
CA SER A 74 -0.84 20.77 8.98
C SER A 74 -1.30 19.54 9.78
N LYS A 75 -0.39 18.89 10.51
CA LYS A 75 -0.73 17.78 11.42
C LYS A 75 -1.66 18.21 12.54
N ASP A 76 -1.43 19.37 13.13
CA ASP A 76 -2.24 19.90 14.23
C ASP A 76 -3.62 20.32 13.74
N ILE A 77 -3.69 20.92 12.55
CA ILE A 77 -4.97 21.25 11.90
C ILE A 77 -5.81 19.97 11.68
N ILE A 78 -5.20 18.90 11.16
CA ILE A 78 -5.90 17.62 10.98
C ILE A 78 -6.37 17.05 12.33
N ALA A 79 -5.58 17.18 13.39
CA ALA A 79 -5.97 16.74 14.73
C ALA A 79 -7.19 17.52 15.26
N ILE A 80 -7.22 18.83 15.05
CA ILE A 80 -8.37 19.69 15.41
C ILE A 80 -9.62 19.27 14.63
N VAL A 81 -9.51 19.08 13.31
CA VAL A 81 -10.63 18.63 12.47
C VAL A 81 -11.12 17.24 12.90
N ALA A 82 -10.21 16.31 13.22
CA ALA A 82 -10.58 14.98 13.70
C ALA A 82 -11.34 15.05 15.04
N LYS A 83 -10.95 15.97 15.93
CA LYS A 83 -11.65 16.22 17.19
C LYS A 83 -13.05 16.79 16.94
N GLN A 84 -13.18 17.79 16.06
CA GLN A 84 -14.48 18.35 15.66
C GLN A 84 -15.40 17.25 15.12
N TRP A 85 -14.88 16.41 14.22
CA TRP A 85 -15.64 15.26 13.72
C TRP A 85 -16.06 14.30 14.83
N ALA A 86 -15.21 14.05 15.84
CA ALA A 86 -15.59 13.18 16.96
C ALA A 86 -16.76 13.78 17.76
N GLU A 87 -16.73 15.09 18.01
CA GLU A 87 -17.74 15.84 18.79
C GLU A 87 -19.06 16.05 18.03
N MET A 88 -19.05 16.01 16.70
CA MET A 88 -20.27 16.13 15.88
C MET A 88 -21.32 15.06 16.20
N GLY A 89 -22.59 15.47 16.13
CA GLY A 89 -23.75 14.60 16.31
C GLY A 89 -23.88 13.55 15.22
N LEU A 90 -24.63 12.47 15.51
CA LEU A 90 -24.90 11.42 14.52
C LEU A 90 -25.70 11.93 13.32
N GLU A 91 -26.63 12.88 13.54
CA GLU A 91 -27.45 13.48 12.48
C GLU A 91 -26.60 14.26 11.48
N GLU A 92 -25.67 15.09 11.95
CA GLU A 92 -24.78 15.84 11.08
C GLU A 92 -23.84 14.91 10.30
N LYS A 93 -23.26 13.91 10.98
CA LYS A 93 -22.44 12.86 10.35
C LYS A 93 -23.22 12.12 9.27
N GLN A 94 -24.53 11.92 9.44
CA GLN A 94 -25.39 11.27 8.47
C GLN A 94 -25.55 12.13 7.21
N ALA A 95 -25.76 13.44 7.34
CA ALA A 95 -25.80 14.35 6.19
C ALA A 95 -24.49 14.31 5.38
N TRP A 96 -23.32 14.20 6.04
CA TRP A 96 -22.04 14.02 5.35
C TRP A 96 -21.91 12.67 4.64
N LYS A 97 -22.48 11.60 5.21
CA LYS A 97 -22.53 10.28 4.55
C LYS A 97 -23.40 10.32 3.30
N GLU A 98 -24.53 11.00 3.35
CA GLU A 98 -25.42 11.18 2.21
C GLU A 98 -24.73 11.97 1.10
N ARG A 99 -24.06 13.08 1.42
CA ARG A 99 -23.23 13.82 0.44
C ARG A 99 -22.14 12.95 -0.19
N ALA A 100 -21.43 12.16 0.63
CA ALA A 100 -20.39 11.26 0.13
C ALA A 100 -20.96 10.16 -0.79
N ALA A 101 -22.16 9.65 -0.49
CA ALA A 101 -22.85 8.70 -1.34
C ALA A 101 -23.25 9.34 -2.68
N SER A 102 -23.81 10.56 -2.67
CA SER A 102 -24.20 11.27 -3.89
C SER A 102 -23.01 11.54 -4.82
N ILE A 103 -21.83 11.85 -4.27
CA ILE A 103 -20.60 12.04 -5.07
C ILE A 103 -20.14 10.70 -5.67
N LYS A 104 -20.26 9.60 -4.91
CA LYS A 104 -19.89 8.27 -5.39
C LYS A 104 -20.76 7.82 -6.57
N ASP A 105 -22.05 8.18 -6.56
CA ASP A 105 -22.99 7.80 -7.61
C ASP A 105 -22.83 8.68 -8.87
N ALA A 106 -22.29 9.89 -8.73
CA ALA A 106 -22.00 10.80 -9.84
C ALA A 106 -20.77 10.40 -10.69
N ASP A 107 -19.92 9.49 -10.21
CA ASP A 107 -18.80 8.90 -10.97
C ASP A 107 -19.09 7.43 -11.37
N PRO A 108 -20.00 7.18 -12.34
CA PRO A 108 -20.33 5.82 -12.77
C PRO A 108 -19.18 5.09 -13.48
N ASN A 109 -18.12 5.81 -13.89
CA ASN A 109 -17.01 5.25 -14.65
C ASN A 109 -16.06 4.35 -13.81
N ILE A 110 -16.27 4.26 -12.49
CA ILE A 110 -15.40 3.50 -11.57
C ILE A 110 -15.92 2.07 -11.35
N SER A 111 -17.22 1.84 -11.53
CA SER A 111 -17.82 0.55 -11.19
C SER A 111 -17.57 -0.54 -12.24
N GLN A 112 -17.46 -0.19 -13.52
CA GLN A 112 -17.32 -1.19 -14.59
C GLN A 112 -15.90 -1.80 -14.66
N GLU A 113 -14.84 -0.98 -14.64
CA GLU A 113 -13.45 -1.49 -14.66
C GLU A 113 -13.08 -2.29 -13.39
N LEU A 114 -13.68 -1.98 -12.24
CA LEU A 114 -13.42 -2.70 -10.99
C LEU A 114 -14.13 -4.06 -10.92
N ILE A 115 -15.23 -4.19 -11.66
CA ILE A 115 -15.88 -5.48 -11.89
C ILE A 115 -15.00 -6.31 -12.83
N ASP A 116 -14.47 -5.73 -13.91
CA ASP A 116 -13.59 -6.44 -14.85
C ASP A 116 -12.27 -6.92 -14.20
N ILE A 117 -11.67 -6.11 -13.32
CA ILE A 117 -10.47 -6.51 -12.54
C ILE A 117 -10.79 -7.59 -11.49
N TYR A 118 -12.02 -7.64 -10.98
CA TYR A 118 -12.43 -8.66 -9.99
C TYR A 118 -12.77 -10.00 -10.66
N VAL A 119 -13.33 -9.97 -11.87
CA VAL A 119 -13.59 -11.18 -12.67
C VAL A 119 -12.27 -11.88 -13.05
N ASP A 120 -11.23 -11.14 -13.39
CA ASP A 120 -9.88 -11.70 -13.64
C ASP A 120 -9.20 -12.31 -12.40
N TYR A 121 -9.67 -12.02 -11.18
CA TYR A 121 -9.07 -12.50 -9.93
C TYR A 121 -9.80 -13.70 -9.32
N VAL A 122 -11.00 -14.04 -9.79
CA VAL A 122 -11.83 -15.12 -9.21
C VAL A 122 -11.67 -16.45 -9.96
N ASP A 123 -11.08 -16.45 -11.17
CA ASP A 123 -10.82 -17.66 -11.97
C ASP A 123 -9.36 -18.17 -11.96
N ASP A 124 -8.51 -17.68 -11.04
CA ASP A 124 -7.20 -18.31 -10.76
C ASP A 124 -7.24 -19.12 -9.44
N PRO A 125 -7.73 -20.38 -9.45
CA PRO A 125 -7.65 -21.30 -8.32
C PRO A 125 -6.21 -21.83 -8.18
N GLY A 126 -5.26 -20.98 -7.82
CA GLY A 126 -3.84 -21.31 -7.97
C GLY A 126 -2.87 -20.61 -7.02
N GLU A 127 -2.96 -20.87 -5.72
CA GLU A 127 -1.79 -21.33 -4.93
C GLU A 127 -2.15 -21.43 -3.43
N GLU A 128 -2.27 -22.68 -3.04
CA GLU A 128 -2.43 -23.21 -1.70
C GLU A 128 -1.40 -22.64 -0.72
N ASN A 129 -1.92 -22.00 0.34
CA ASN A 129 -1.18 -21.49 1.48
C ASN A 129 -0.33 -22.59 2.17
N ALA A 130 0.91 -22.78 1.72
CA ALA A 130 1.94 -23.46 2.49
C ALA A 130 2.42 -22.53 3.62
N ARG A 131 1.62 -22.41 4.69
CA ARG A 131 2.00 -21.68 5.91
C ARG A 131 2.92 -22.57 6.74
N PRO A 132 4.22 -22.26 6.90
CA PRO A 132 5.11 -23.06 7.74
C PRO A 132 4.68 -22.93 9.20
N LYS A 133 4.30 -24.07 9.81
CA LYS A 133 3.96 -24.14 11.24
C LYS A 133 5.21 -23.80 12.07
N LYS A 134 5.23 -22.61 12.67
CA LYS A 134 6.21 -22.22 13.68
C LYS A 134 6.08 -23.15 14.88
N LYS A 135 7.07 -24.03 15.08
CA LYS A 135 7.22 -24.82 16.32
C LYS A 135 7.60 -23.84 17.44
N VAL A 136 6.69 -23.62 18.38
CA VAL A 136 6.97 -22.86 19.60
C VAL A 136 7.73 -23.77 20.56
N ALA A 137 9.00 -23.47 20.80
CA ALA A 137 9.81 -24.15 21.79
C ALA A 137 9.34 -23.73 23.20
N LYS A 138 8.77 -24.68 23.94
CA LYS A 138 8.47 -24.50 25.38
C LYS A 138 9.79 -24.52 26.15
N LYS A 139 10.21 -23.36 26.66
CA LYS A 139 11.27 -23.27 27.67
C LYS A 139 10.69 -23.70 29.01
N SER A 140 11.06 -24.89 29.47
CA SER A 140 10.83 -25.36 30.84
C SER A 140 11.73 -24.56 31.78
N VAL A 141 11.12 -23.71 32.59
CA VAL A 141 11.76 -23.10 33.77
C VAL A 141 11.74 -24.16 34.86
N LYS A 142 12.91 -24.57 35.34
CA LYS A 142 13.08 -25.50 36.45
C LYS A 142 13.18 -24.66 37.72
N ALA A 143 12.28 -24.93 38.66
CA ALA A 143 12.25 -24.34 40.00
C ALA A 143 13.42 -24.84 40.86
#